data_AF-A0A2G9HTH0-F1
#
_entry.id   AF-A0A2G9HTH0-F1
#
_cell.length_a   1.000
_cell.length_b   1.000
_cell.length_c   1.000
_cell.angle_alpha   90.00
_cell.angle_beta   90.00
_cell.angle_gamma   90.00
#
_symmetry.space_group_name_H-M   'P 1'
#
loop_
_entity.id
_entity.type
_entity.pdbx_description
1 polymer ?
#
loop_
_entity_poly.entity_id
_entity_poly.type
_entity_poly.pdbx_seq_one_letter_code
_entity_poly.pdbx_strand_id
1 'polypeptide(L)'
;MAPSSIPAAQRSQPQLGAAEPTRMRKKYRSLKEIMSVAKRVVLLENDDDDDGDGEGGGGDYYGRVACEQCGSGERADELLLCDRCDRGYHMFCVRPIVARIPIGPWFCPACSDDHSRPLKSFTQRKIVDFFKIQKCGELNGQCASPQDAKKRRRRSSSLVVHKRRRRLLPFVPSEDPARRLVQMGSLASALIAQSMEFSNDLTYMPGMASRLANQAIFENGGMQVLSKEDTETLELCRAMYRRGEYPPLIVTFDLCEGYTVEADGPIKDMTLITEYTGDVDYIKNREQDDCDSLMTLLLATDPSQSLLVCPDKRGNISRFISGINNHTPEGRKKQNVKCVRYNINGECRVLLVATRDIAKGERLYYDYNGYEHEYPTHNFV
;
A
#
# COMPACT_ATOMS: atom_id res chain seq x y z
N MET A 1 -2.15 78.37 -24.37
CA MET A 1 -3.45 78.45 -25.05
C MET A 1 -3.96 77.04 -25.27
N ALA A 2 -5.15 76.72 -24.74
CA ALA A 2 -5.85 75.46 -25.01
C ALA A 2 -6.27 75.38 -26.50
N PRO A 3 -6.73 74.21 -26.99
CA PRO A 3 -8.16 73.95 -26.86
C PRO A 3 -8.61 72.48 -26.64
N SER A 4 -9.84 72.36 -26.07
CA SER A 4 -10.93 71.36 -26.32
C SER A 4 -10.65 69.87 -26.04
N SER A 5 -11.26 69.09 -25.11
CA SER A 5 -12.66 68.95 -24.59
C SER A 5 -13.68 68.73 -25.73
N ILE A 6 -14.37 67.58 -25.91
CA ILE A 6 -15.60 67.05 -25.27
C ILE A 6 -15.78 65.51 -25.65
N PRO A 7 -16.81 64.73 -25.22
CA PRO A 7 -17.05 64.02 -23.95
C PRO A 7 -17.09 62.47 -24.03
N ALA A 8 -17.26 61.88 -22.84
CA ALA A 8 -17.50 60.48 -22.51
C ALA A 8 -18.72 59.81 -23.16
N ALA A 9 -18.55 58.55 -23.55
CA ALA A 9 -19.63 57.58 -23.76
C ALA A 9 -19.63 56.57 -22.60
N GLN A 10 -20.73 56.58 -21.83
CA GLN A 10 -21.04 55.61 -20.80
C GLN A 10 -21.21 54.21 -21.42
N ARG A 11 -20.39 53.24 -20.98
CA ARG A 11 -20.79 51.83 -20.98
C ARG A 11 -20.76 51.34 -19.54
N SER A 12 -21.96 51.05 -19.06
CA SER A 12 -22.26 50.40 -17.79
C SER A 12 -21.36 49.19 -17.56
N GLN A 13 -20.64 49.21 -16.43
CA GLN A 13 -19.93 48.04 -15.91
C GLN A 13 -20.94 46.92 -15.65
N PRO A 14 -20.72 45.69 -16.15
CA PRO A 14 -21.40 44.53 -15.60
C PRO A 14 -20.84 44.33 -14.18
N GLN A 15 -21.74 44.34 -13.20
CA GLN A 15 -21.41 43.97 -11.83
C GLN A 15 -20.77 42.58 -11.84
N LEU A 16 -19.55 42.50 -11.29
CA LEU A 16 -18.89 41.24 -10.95
C LEU A 16 -19.78 40.50 -9.96
N GLY A 17 -20.59 39.57 -10.45
CA GLY A 17 -21.26 38.59 -9.62
C GLY A 17 -20.19 37.82 -8.85
N ALA A 18 -20.26 37.89 -7.53
CA ALA A 18 -19.46 37.07 -6.64
C ALA A 18 -19.63 35.61 -7.09
N ALA A 19 -18.53 34.96 -7.48
CA ALA A 19 -18.54 33.53 -7.73
C ALA A 19 -18.98 32.84 -6.44
N GLU A 20 -20.14 32.20 -6.46
CA GLU A 20 -20.55 31.28 -5.40
C GLU A 20 -19.43 30.26 -5.20
N PRO A 21 -19.05 29.93 -3.95
CA PRO A 21 -18.06 28.89 -3.72
C PRO A 21 -18.61 27.61 -4.32
N THR A 22 -17.87 27.07 -5.29
CA THR A 22 -18.15 25.75 -5.89
C THR A 22 -18.25 24.76 -4.74
N ARG A 23 -19.49 24.37 -4.42
CA ARG A 23 -19.81 23.43 -3.35
C ARG A 23 -19.04 22.15 -3.67
N MET A 24 -17.96 21.87 -2.92
CA MET A 24 -17.19 20.64 -3.08
C MET A 24 -18.17 19.47 -3.10
N ARG A 25 -18.23 18.77 -4.23
CA ARG A 25 -19.08 17.58 -4.35
C ARG A 25 -18.62 16.62 -3.28
N LYS A 26 -19.51 16.26 -2.35
CA LYS A 26 -19.19 15.37 -1.24
C LYS A 26 -18.59 14.09 -1.81
N LYS A 27 -17.41 13.71 -1.31
CA LYS A 27 -16.64 12.50 -1.67
C LYS A 27 -17.33 11.20 -1.20
N TYR A 28 -18.55 11.28 -0.66
CA TYR A 28 -19.27 10.20 -0.01
C TYR A 28 -20.77 10.28 -0.33
N ARG A 29 -21.36 9.11 -0.63
CA ARG A 29 -22.82 8.97 -0.59
C ARG A 29 -23.27 8.97 0.86
N SER A 30 -24.27 9.77 1.17
CA SER A 30 -24.91 9.72 2.48
C SER A 30 -25.56 8.35 2.70
N LEU A 31 -25.70 7.92 3.95
CA LEU A 31 -26.44 6.68 4.30
C LEU A 31 -27.83 6.65 3.62
N LYS A 32 -28.46 7.83 3.51
CA LYS A 32 -29.72 8.06 2.79
C LYS A 32 -29.66 7.70 1.29
N GLU A 33 -28.55 7.99 0.61
CA GLU A 33 -28.33 7.62 -0.79
C GLU A 33 -28.00 6.15 -0.97
N ILE A 34 -27.26 5.54 -0.04
CA ILE A 34 -26.93 4.10 -0.06
C ILE A 34 -28.21 3.27 0.11
N MET A 35 -29.03 3.65 1.09
CA MET A 35 -30.32 3.01 1.37
C MET A 35 -31.37 3.18 0.26
N SER A 36 -31.22 4.20 -0.61
CA SER A 36 -32.11 4.39 -1.76
C SER A 36 -31.87 3.40 -2.91
N VAL A 37 -30.69 2.76 -2.93
CA VAL A 37 -30.25 1.85 -4.02
C VAL A 37 -30.27 0.38 -3.58
N ALA A 38 -30.24 0.09 -2.28
CA ALA A 38 -30.38 -1.26 -1.74
C ALA A 38 -31.77 -1.84 -2.06
N LYS A 39 -31.82 -2.95 -2.81
CA LYS A 39 -33.08 -3.66 -3.10
C LYS A 39 -33.63 -4.25 -1.80
N ARG A 40 -34.86 -3.88 -1.44
CA ARG A 40 -35.64 -4.52 -0.36
C ARG A 40 -35.70 -6.02 -0.61
N VAL A 41 -35.15 -6.81 0.31
CA VAL A 41 -35.53 -8.21 0.46
C VAL A 41 -36.95 -8.21 1.02
N VAL A 42 -37.91 -8.64 0.21
CA VAL A 42 -39.28 -8.88 0.68
C VAL A 42 -39.21 -10.13 1.52
N LEU A 43 -39.19 -9.96 2.85
CA LEU A 43 -39.55 -11.04 3.75
C LEU A 43 -41.04 -11.27 3.56
N LEU A 44 -41.42 -12.47 3.15
CA LEU A 44 -42.82 -12.88 3.10
C LEU A 44 -43.38 -12.75 4.52
N GLU A 45 -44.40 -11.90 4.63
CA GLU A 45 -45.15 -11.65 5.86
C GLU A 45 -45.82 -12.97 6.27
N ASN A 46 -45.60 -13.39 7.52
CA ASN A 46 -46.53 -14.31 8.16
C ASN A 46 -47.71 -13.44 8.63
N ASP A 47 -48.88 -13.74 8.12
CA ASP A 47 -50.15 -13.16 8.56
C ASP A 47 -50.39 -13.58 10.02
N ASP A 48 -50.29 -12.63 10.95
CA ASP A 48 -50.95 -12.69 12.25
C ASP A 48 -51.48 -11.27 12.56
N ASP A 49 -52.81 -11.16 12.52
CA ASP A 49 -53.59 -9.95 12.79
C ASP A 49 -53.42 -9.47 14.25
N ASP A 50 -53.17 -8.17 14.47
CA ASP A 50 -53.68 -7.45 15.64
C ASP A 50 -53.76 -5.93 15.36
N ASP A 51 -54.98 -5.39 15.47
CA ASP A 51 -55.35 -3.99 15.26
C ASP A 51 -54.85 -3.11 16.42
N GLY A 52 -54.11 -2.05 16.11
CA GLY A 52 -53.66 -1.06 17.09
C GLY A 52 -53.32 0.28 16.44
N ASP A 53 -54.28 1.19 16.52
CA ASP A 53 -54.23 2.61 16.18
C ASP A 53 -53.17 3.38 16.98
N GLY A 54 -52.16 3.89 16.27
CA GLY A 54 -51.14 4.77 16.84
C GLY A 54 -50.44 5.62 15.78
N GLU A 55 -50.85 6.88 15.64
CA GLU A 55 -49.99 7.93 15.10
C GLU A 55 -48.72 8.02 15.97
N GLY A 56 -47.58 7.55 15.45
CA GLY A 56 -46.33 7.54 16.19
C GLY A 56 -45.13 7.41 15.27
N GLY A 57 -44.51 8.55 14.98
CA GLY A 57 -43.13 8.73 14.50
C GLY A 57 -42.50 7.61 13.67
N GLY A 58 -42.25 7.90 12.39
CA GLY A 58 -41.26 7.18 11.57
C GLY A 58 -39.84 7.36 12.12
N GLY A 59 -39.59 6.81 13.31
CA GLY A 59 -38.30 6.69 13.94
C GLY A 59 -37.47 5.73 13.10
N ASP A 60 -36.49 6.31 12.42
CA ASP A 60 -35.18 5.75 12.17
C ASP A 60 -34.93 4.33 12.72
N TYR A 61 -35.47 3.30 12.06
CA TYR A 61 -35.13 1.89 12.31
C TYR A 61 -33.61 1.66 12.30
N TYR A 62 -32.85 2.52 11.61
CA TYR A 62 -31.40 2.50 11.47
C TYR A 62 -30.65 3.43 12.45
N GLY A 63 -31.35 4.23 13.26
CA GLY A 63 -30.74 5.06 14.32
C GLY A 63 -30.30 4.27 15.55
N ARG A 64 -30.59 2.95 15.59
CA ARG A 64 -30.23 2.04 16.68
C ARG A 64 -29.19 0.99 16.31
N VAL A 65 -28.59 1.04 15.12
CA VAL A 65 -27.55 0.05 14.77
C VAL A 65 -26.28 0.39 15.56
N ALA A 66 -26.03 -0.40 16.59
CA ALA A 66 -24.82 -0.35 17.38
C ALA A 66 -23.76 -1.28 16.80
N CYS A 67 -22.49 -0.98 17.07
CA CYS A 67 -21.42 -1.90 16.76
C CYS A 67 -21.49 -3.12 17.69
N GLU A 68 -21.50 -4.32 17.12
CA GLU A 68 -21.52 -5.59 17.88
C GLU A 68 -20.30 -5.78 18.78
N GLN A 69 -19.17 -5.15 18.46
CA GLN A 69 -17.92 -5.33 19.20
C GLN A 69 -17.80 -4.40 20.40
N CYS A 70 -18.21 -3.13 20.28
CA CYS A 70 -18.08 -2.13 21.34
C CYS A 70 -19.41 -1.73 21.99
N GLY A 71 -20.54 -2.17 21.43
CA GLY A 71 -21.88 -1.85 21.89
C GLY A 71 -22.32 -0.40 21.64
N SER A 72 -21.47 0.44 21.03
CA SER A 72 -21.76 1.86 20.79
C SER A 72 -22.37 2.10 19.41
N GLY A 73 -23.34 3.01 19.34
CA GLY A 73 -23.89 3.57 18.09
C GLY A 73 -23.24 4.90 17.67
N GLU A 74 -22.24 5.38 18.41
CA GLU A 74 -21.48 6.58 18.03
C GLU A 74 -20.64 6.30 16.76
N ARG A 75 -20.17 7.33 16.03
CA ARG A 75 -19.41 7.18 14.77
C ARG A 75 -20.13 6.33 13.71
N ALA A 76 -21.42 6.60 13.52
CA ALA A 76 -22.26 5.90 12.54
C ALA A 76 -21.75 6.02 11.10
N ASP A 77 -20.96 7.05 10.79
CA ASP A 77 -20.28 7.25 9.50
C ASP A 77 -19.12 6.30 9.24
N GLU A 78 -18.60 5.64 10.28
CA GLU A 78 -17.54 4.62 10.20
C GLU A 78 -18.07 3.21 10.53
N LEU A 79 -19.38 3.03 10.51
CA LEU A 79 -20.04 1.75 10.78
C LEU A 79 -20.27 0.99 9.47
N LEU A 80 -19.73 -0.23 9.39
CA LEU A 80 -19.97 -1.18 8.32
C LEU A 80 -21.15 -2.08 8.68
N LEU A 81 -21.99 -2.39 7.68
CA LEU A 81 -23.05 -3.39 7.79
C LEU A 81 -22.62 -4.65 7.07
N CYS A 82 -22.81 -5.81 7.72
CA CYS A 82 -22.51 -7.08 7.08
C CYS A 82 -23.59 -7.44 6.05
N ASP A 83 -23.22 -7.67 4.79
CA ASP A 83 -24.16 -8.04 3.72
C ASP A 83 -24.84 -9.41 3.88
N ARG A 84 -24.48 -10.19 4.92
CA ARG A 84 -25.12 -11.48 5.25
C ARG A 84 -26.07 -11.41 6.45
N CYS A 85 -25.71 -10.66 7.50
CA CYS A 85 -26.46 -10.65 8.75
C CYS A 85 -26.93 -9.25 9.21
N ASP A 86 -26.65 -8.22 8.41
CA ASP A 86 -27.00 -6.81 8.63
C ASP A 86 -26.51 -6.20 9.95
N ARG A 87 -25.68 -6.92 10.71
CA ARG A 87 -25.09 -6.43 11.96
C ARG A 87 -24.05 -5.35 11.69
N GLY A 88 -24.04 -4.34 12.56
CA GLY A 88 -23.13 -3.20 12.51
C GLY A 88 -21.78 -3.49 13.16
N TYR A 89 -20.70 -3.06 12.52
CA TYR A 89 -19.35 -3.10 13.07
C TYR A 89 -18.63 -1.83 12.70
N HIS A 90 -18.04 -1.12 13.67
CA HIS A 90 -17.15 -0.03 13.29
C HIS A 90 -15.96 -0.56 12.53
N MET A 91 -15.53 0.17 11.51
CA MET A 91 -14.31 -0.09 10.73
C MET A 91 -13.08 -0.42 11.62
N PHE A 92 -12.96 0.25 12.76
CA PHE A 92 -11.88 0.07 13.75
C PHE A 92 -12.17 -1.00 14.82
N CYS A 93 -13.41 -1.48 14.92
CA CYS A 93 -13.80 -2.57 15.81
C CYS A 93 -13.61 -3.95 15.17
N VAL A 94 -13.60 -4.03 13.84
CA VAL A 94 -13.31 -5.26 13.10
C VAL A 94 -11.82 -5.62 13.24
N ARG A 95 -11.52 -6.91 13.18
CA ARG A 95 -10.17 -7.47 13.22
C ARG A 95 -9.98 -8.37 11.99
N PRO A 96 -9.04 -8.06 11.07
CA PRO A 96 -8.15 -6.87 11.06
C PRO A 96 -8.91 -5.55 10.86
N ILE A 97 -8.29 -4.43 11.25
CA ILE A 97 -8.90 -3.10 11.12
C ILE A 97 -9.14 -2.78 9.64
N VAL A 98 -10.31 -2.23 9.34
CA VAL A 98 -10.68 -1.76 8.01
C VAL A 98 -10.38 -0.27 7.91
N ALA A 99 -9.40 0.13 7.12
CA ALA A 99 -8.98 1.55 7.03
C ALA A 99 -9.89 2.41 6.13
N ARG A 100 -10.63 1.78 5.22
CA ARG A 100 -11.55 2.41 4.25
C ARG A 100 -12.78 1.54 4.03
N ILE A 101 -13.92 2.16 3.76
CA ILE A 101 -15.17 1.41 3.46
C ILE A 101 -14.93 0.54 2.22
N PRO A 102 -15.13 -0.80 2.31
CA PRO A 102 -14.94 -1.71 1.18
C PRO A 102 -15.90 -1.41 0.02
N ILE A 103 -15.49 -1.71 -1.20
CA ILE A 103 -16.31 -1.59 -2.41
C ILE A 103 -16.83 -2.97 -2.78
N GLY A 104 -18.14 -3.14 -2.60
CA GLY A 104 -18.79 -4.43 -2.78
C GLY A 104 -19.11 -5.08 -1.43
N PRO A 105 -19.39 -6.39 -1.42
CA PRO A 105 -19.93 -7.03 -0.24
C PRO A 105 -18.87 -7.17 0.86
N TRP A 106 -19.20 -6.73 2.06
CA TRP A 106 -18.42 -6.94 3.26
C TRP A 106 -19.15 -7.90 4.21
N PHE A 107 -18.40 -8.88 4.72
CA PHE A 107 -18.91 -9.85 5.67
C PHE A 107 -18.21 -9.69 7.02
N CYS A 108 -19.00 -9.63 8.09
CA CYS A 108 -18.44 -9.60 9.44
C CYS A 108 -17.69 -10.89 9.76
N PRO A 109 -16.83 -10.90 10.79
CA PRO A 109 -16.10 -12.11 11.19
C PRO A 109 -17.03 -13.32 11.33
N ALA A 110 -18.18 -13.18 12.01
CA ALA A 110 -19.14 -14.27 12.19
C ALA A 110 -19.75 -14.83 10.88
N CYS A 111 -19.78 -14.04 9.81
CA CYS A 111 -20.34 -14.40 8.50
C CYS A 111 -19.29 -14.68 7.43
N SER A 112 -18.03 -14.36 7.70
CA SER A 112 -16.91 -14.70 6.83
C SER A 112 -16.64 -16.20 6.98
N ASP A 113 -16.83 -16.95 5.90
CA ASP A 113 -16.65 -18.42 5.87
C ASP A 113 -15.17 -18.86 6.03
N ASP A 114 -14.29 -17.96 6.49
CA ASP A 114 -12.84 -18.10 6.40
C ASP A 114 -12.10 -18.18 7.75
N HIS A 115 -12.82 -18.42 8.85
CA HIS A 115 -12.18 -18.47 10.18
C HIS A 115 -11.23 -19.65 10.43
N SER A 116 -11.08 -20.58 9.49
CA SER A 116 -10.07 -21.63 9.59
C SER A 116 -9.97 -22.43 8.30
N ARG A 117 -9.43 -21.85 7.22
CA ARG A 117 -8.74 -22.73 6.27
C ARG A 117 -7.37 -23.02 6.87
N PRO A 118 -7.05 -24.28 7.23
CA PRO A 118 -5.68 -24.63 7.56
C PRO A 118 -4.84 -24.23 6.35
N LEU A 119 -3.89 -23.31 6.56
CA LEU A 119 -2.90 -22.93 5.58
C LEU A 119 -2.22 -24.22 5.11
N LYS A 120 -2.57 -24.68 3.91
CA LYS A 120 -1.98 -25.91 3.35
C LYS A 120 -0.48 -25.69 3.27
N SER A 121 0.29 -26.56 3.93
CA SER A 121 1.74 -26.51 3.83
C SER A 121 2.13 -26.60 2.36
N PHE A 122 2.92 -25.65 1.90
CA PHE A 122 3.43 -25.69 0.54
C PHE A 122 4.54 -26.73 0.47
N THR A 123 4.45 -27.63 -0.50
CA THR A 123 5.61 -28.46 -0.85
C THR A 123 6.67 -27.58 -1.51
N GLN A 124 7.94 -27.90 -1.33
CA GLN A 124 9.06 -27.15 -1.92
C GLN A 124 8.89 -26.92 -3.43
N ARG A 125 8.38 -27.91 -4.18
CA ARG A 125 8.12 -27.80 -5.61
C ARG A 125 7.09 -26.72 -5.95
N LYS A 126 5.99 -26.65 -5.18
CA LYS A 126 4.97 -25.60 -5.35
C LYS A 126 5.52 -24.21 -5.09
N ILE A 127 6.43 -24.06 -4.11
CA ILE A 127 7.09 -22.78 -3.83
C ILE A 127 7.96 -22.37 -5.03
N VAL A 128 8.84 -23.26 -5.51
CA VAL A 128 9.71 -23.00 -6.66
C VAL A 128 8.90 -22.57 -7.89
N ASP A 129 7.82 -23.30 -8.19
CA ASP A 129 6.94 -23.01 -9.33
C ASP A 129 6.18 -21.69 -9.13
N PHE A 130 5.66 -21.42 -7.93
CA PHE A 130 4.92 -20.19 -7.59
C PHE A 130 5.79 -18.93 -7.76
N PHE A 131 7.04 -18.99 -7.30
CA PHE A 131 7.98 -17.86 -7.40
C PHE A 131 8.81 -17.86 -8.71
N LYS A 132 8.54 -18.80 -9.63
CA LYS A 132 9.26 -18.95 -10.91
C LYS A 132 10.79 -18.98 -10.74
N ILE A 133 11.27 -19.66 -9.69
CA ILE A 133 12.70 -19.71 -9.37
C ILE A 133 13.44 -20.48 -10.46
N GLN A 134 14.52 -19.88 -10.95
CA GLN A 134 15.37 -20.52 -11.96
C GLN A 134 16.17 -21.65 -11.32
N LYS A 135 16.06 -22.87 -11.85
CA LYS A 135 16.97 -23.95 -11.51
C LYS A 135 18.34 -23.63 -12.09
N CYS A 136 19.32 -23.34 -11.24
CA CYS A 136 20.71 -23.39 -11.65
C CYS A 136 21.05 -24.86 -11.91
N GLY A 137 21.26 -25.23 -13.18
CA GLY A 137 21.75 -26.57 -13.52
C GLY A 137 23.08 -26.84 -12.83
N GLU A 138 23.27 -28.08 -12.38
CA GLU A 138 24.55 -28.60 -11.89
C GLU A 138 25.57 -28.55 -13.02
N LEU A 139 26.21 -27.39 -13.20
CA LEU A 139 27.50 -27.30 -13.86
C LEU A 139 28.51 -27.08 -12.75
N ASN A 140 29.19 -28.15 -12.38
CA ASN A 140 30.46 -28.10 -11.68
C ASN A 140 31.41 -27.20 -12.47
N GLY A 141 31.44 -25.93 -12.10
CA GLY A 141 32.40 -24.94 -12.57
C GLY A 141 32.86 -24.17 -11.35
N GLN A 142 34.00 -24.58 -10.80
CA GLN A 142 34.72 -23.84 -9.77
C GLN A 142 34.96 -22.41 -10.26
N CYS A 143 34.15 -21.45 -9.81
CA CYS A 143 34.59 -20.05 -9.75
C CYS A 143 35.27 -19.85 -8.41
N ALA A 144 36.50 -20.34 -8.31
CA ALA A 144 37.43 -19.88 -7.30
C ALA A 144 37.59 -18.37 -7.46
N SER A 145 37.26 -17.62 -6.42
CA SER A 145 37.54 -16.19 -6.31
C SER A 145 39.04 -15.93 -6.55
N PRO A 146 39.44 -15.03 -7.45
CA PRO A 146 40.78 -14.48 -7.41
C PRO A 146 40.89 -13.63 -6.15
N GLN A 147 41.63 -14.15 -5.18
CA GLN A 147 42.07 -13.40 -4.02
C GLN A 147 42.91 -12.21 -4.50
N ASP A 148 42.39 -11.00 -4.35
CA ASP A 148 43.18 -9.78 -4.45
C ASP A 148 44.03 -9.63 -3.17
N ALA A 149 45.05 -10.48 -3.05
CA ALA A 149 46.18 -10.30 -2.15
C ALA A 149 47.18 -9.32 -2.79
N LYS A 150 46.80 -8.06 -2.97
CA LYS A 150 47.76 -6.98 -3.25
C LYS A 150 48.01 -6.18 -1.98
N LYS A 151 49.19 -6.42 -1.39
CA LYS A 151 49.85 -5.60 -0.36
C LYS A 151 49.61 -4.10 -0.64
N ARG A 152 48.72 -3.47 0.14
CA ARG A 152 48.61 -2.01 0.19
C ARG A 152 49.85 -1.44 0.89
N ARG A 153 50.77 -0.93 0.09
CA ARG A 153 51.86 -0.06 0.56
C ARG A 153 51.23 1.17 1.22
N ARG A 154 51.44 1.35 2.53
CA ARG A 154 51.04 2.57 3.27
C ARG A 154 51.67 3.78 2.59
N ARG A 155 50.87 4.62 1.95
CA ARG A 155 51.19 6.04 1.74
C ARG A 155 50.38 6.82 2.76
N SER A 156 51.08 7.58 3.59
CA SER A 156 50.54 8.56 4.51
C SER A 156 49.84 9.66 3.70
N SER A 157 48.50 9.67 3.73
CA SER A 157 47.71 10.78 3.23
C SER A 157 46.73 11.23 4.31
N SER A 158 46.78 12.53 4.58
CA SER A 158 45.89 13.39 5.36
C SER A 158 44.57 12.76 5.85
N LEU A 159 44.32 12.88 7.15
CA LEU A 159 43.05 12.57 7.84
C LEU A 159 41.96 13.56 7.38
N VAL A 160 41.46 13.39 6.16
CA VAL A 160 40.17 13.94 5.77
C VAL A 160 39.15 12.84 5.95
N VAL A 161 38.32 12.98 6.98
CA VAL A 161 37.14 12.12 7.18
C VAL A 161 36.18 12.41 6.04
N HIS A 162 36.30 11.66 4.95
CA HIS A 162 35.20 11.55 4.01
C HIS A 162 34.03 10.95 4.78
N LYS A 163 32.98 11.73 5.03
CA LYS A 163 31.69 11.20 5.46
C LYS A 163 31.36 10.04 4.52
N ARG A 164 31.29 8.82 5.04
CA ARG A 164 30.87 7.65 4.25
C ARG A 164 29.56 8.01 3.59
N ARG A 165 29.53 8.04 2.25
CA ARG A 165 28.28 8.24 1.52
C ARG A 165 27.34 7.11 1.95
N ARG A 166 26.12 7.47 2.38
CA ARG A 166 25.06 6.50 2.64
C ARG A 166 24.72 5.85 1.30
N ARG A 167 25.11 4.60 1.13
CA ARG A 167 24.93 3.81 -0.09
C ARG A 167 23.98 2.67 0.20
N LEU A 168 23.15 2.29 -0.77
CA LEU A 168 22.31 1.11 -0.69
C LEU A 168 23.16 -0.14 -0.44
N LEU A 169 22.66 -1.02 0.42
CA LEU A 169 23.24 -2.33 0.67
C LEU A 169 22.30 -3.42 0.14
N PRO A 170 22.83 -4.51 -0.45
CA PRO A 170 22.01 -5.66 -0.74
C PRO A 170 21.55 -6.31 0.57
N PHE A 171 20.40 -6.99 0.54
CA PHE A 171 19.98 -7.83 1.65
C PHE A 171 20.86 -9.08 1.76
N VAL A 172 20.88 -9.68 2.94
CA VAL A 172 21.59 -10.93 3.20
C VAL A 172 20.55 -12.02 3.47
N PRO A 173 20.32 -12.97 2.54
CA PRO A 173 19.39 -14.07 2.72
C PRO A 173 19.78 -14.94 3.92
N SER A 174 18.81 -15.65 4.50
CA SER A 174 19.13 -16.69 5.49
C SER A 174 20.02 -17.77 4.88
N GLU A 175 21.09 -18.14 5.59
CA GLU A 175 22.06 -19.16 5.13
C GLU A 175 21.38 -20.52 4.91
N ASP A 176 20.51 -20.91 5.85
CA ASP A 176 19.73 -22.15 5.79
C ASP A 176 18.70 -22.13 4.64
N PRO A 177 18.83 -23.01 3.62
CA PRO A 177 17.85 -23.12 2.54
C PRO A 177 16.45 -23.51 3.01
N ALA A 178 16.32 -24.32 4.08
CA ALA A 178 15.02 -24.70 4.62
C ALA A 178 14.30 -23.47 5.20
N ARG A 179 15.04 -22.60 5.89
CA ARG A 179 14.48 -21.33 6.38
C ARG A 179 14.03 -20.41 5.25
N ARG A 180 14.78 -20.31 4.14
CA ARG A 180 14.36 -19.54 2.96
C ARG A 180 13.03 -20.04 2.38
N LEU A 181 12.82 -21.36 2.35
CA LEU A 181 11.55 -21.94 1.91
C LEU A 181 10.39 -21.59 2.86
N VAL A 182 10.61 -21.55 4.17
CA VAL A 182 9.60 -21.12 5.14
C VAL A 182 9.22 -19.65 4.93
N GLN A 183 10.22 -18.78 4.76
CA GLN A 183 10.03 -17.35 4.48
C GLN A 183 9.19 -17.14 3.22
N MET A 184 9.59 -17.75 2.11
CA MET A 184 8.84 -17.67 0.86
C MET A 184 7.46 -18.32 0.95
N GLY A 185 7.34 -19.44 1.66
CA GLY A 185 6.07 -20.12 1.91
C GLY A 185 5.06 -19.20 2.62
N SER A 186 5.53 -18.44 3.62
CA SER A 186 4.67 -17.46 4.32
C SER A 186 4.11 -16.38 3.39
N LEU A 187 4.94 -15.88 2.46
CA LEU A 187 4.51 -14.91 1.45
C LEU A 187 3.51 -15.52 0.46
N ALA A 188 3.79 -16.73 -0.05
CA ALA A 188 2.88 -17.41 -0.98
C ALA A 188 1.52 -17.68 -0.32
N SER A 189 1.52 -18.08 0.95
CA SER A 189 0.34 -18.24 1.78
C SER A 189 -0.50 -16.96 1.86
N ALA A 190 0.12 -15.82 2.16
CA ALA A 190 -0.58 -14.54 2.27
C ALA A 190 -1.14 -14.06 0.91
N LEU A 191 -0.36 -14.20 -0.16
CA LEU A 191 -0.82 -13.88 -1.52
C LEU A 191 -2.02 -14.74 -1.94
N ILE A 192 -1.99 -16.05 -1.69
CA ILE A 192 -3.13 -16.94 -2.00
C ILE A 192 -4.36 -16.58 -1.18
N ALA A 193 -4.20 -16.27 0.11
CA ALA A 193 -5.31 -15.87 0.96
C ALA A 193 -6.01 -14.59 0.44
N GLN A 194 -5.25 -13.68 -0.18
CA GLN A 194 -5.77 -12.48 -0.83
C GLN A 194 -6.09 -12.67 -2.33
N SER A 195 -6.08 -13.91 -2.83
CA SER A 195 -6.33 -14.24 -4.25
C SER A 195 -5.42 -13.48 -5.24
N MET A 196 -4.15 -13.29 -4.86
CA MET A 196 -3.16 -12.56 -5.63
C MET A 196 -2.16 -13.47 -6.34
N GLU A 197 -1.67 -13.00 -7.49
CA GLU A 197 -0.51 -13.53 -8.18
C GLU A 197 0.77 -12.87 -7.68
N PHE A 198 1.85 -13.66 -7.58
CA PHE A 198 3.16 -13.11 -7.27
C PHE A 198 3.77 -12.36 -8.46
N SER A 199 4.24 -11.13 -8.22
CA SER A 199 5.04 -10.35 -9.16
C SER A 199 6.08 -9.50 -8.43
N ASN A 200 7.35 -9.67 -8.78
CA ASN A 200 8.46 -8.84 -8.30
C ASN A 200 8.81 -7.68 -9.26
N ASP A 201 7.94 -7.40 -10.22
CA ASP A 201 8.10 -6.33 -11.20
C ASP A 201 6.82 -5.49 -11.26
N LEU A 202 6.97 -4.23 -11.70
CA LEU A 202 5.83 -3.42 -12.13
C LEU A 202 5.22 -4.03 -13.39
N THR A 203 3.91 -4.24 -13.37
CA THR A 203 3.15 -4.82 -14.48
C THR A 203 2.28 -3.77 -15.16
N TYR A 204 2.12 -3.89 -16.48
CA TYR A 204 1.36 -2.93 -17.28
C TYR A 204 0.28 -3.70 -18.04
N MET A 205 -0.96 -3.58 -17.59
CA MET A 205 -2.07 -4.40 -18.08
C MET A 205 -2.90 -3.65 -19.15
N PRO A 206 -3.50 -4.37 -20.10
CA PRO A 206 -4.46 -3.76 -21.03
C PRO A 206 -5.60 -3.06 -20.27
N GLY A 207 -5.94 -1.84 -20.68
CA GLY A 207 -6.95 -1.01 -20.02
C GLY A 207 -6.43 -0.18 -18.83
N MET A 208 -5.17 -0.37 -18.43
CA MET A 208 -4.49 0.44 -17.41
C MET A 208 -3.43 1.34 -18.04
N ALA A 209 -2.53 1.92 -17.23
CA ALA A 209 -1.43 2.72 -17.74
C ALA A 209 -0.45 1.86 -18.56
N SER A 210 0.00 2.42 -19.69
CA SER A 210 1.06 1.80 -20.49
C SER A 210 2.43 2.05 -19.87
N ARG A 211 3.41 1.20 -20.18
CA ARG A 211 4.79 1.41 -19.74
C ARG A 211 5.38 2.74 -20.19
N LEU A 212 4.95 3.23 -21.36
CA LEU A 212 5.37 4.52 -21.90
C LEU A 212 4.88 5.72 -21.07
N ALA A 213 3.83 5.55 -20.25
CA ALA A 213 3.38 6.59 -19.33
C ALA A 213 4.32 6.73 -18.12
N ASN A 214 5.04 5.67 -17.74
CA ASN A 214 5.98 5.70 -16.63
C ASN A 214 7.33 6.29 -17.06
N GLN A 215 7.37 7.61 -17.20
CA GLN A 215 8.61 8.35 -17.43
C GLN A 215 8.85 9.33 -16.27
N ALA A 216 9.97 9.17 -15.59
CA ALA A 216 10.32 9.97 -14.41
C ALA A 216 10.51 11.46 -14.69
N ILE A 217 10.70 11.83 -15.96
CA ILE A 217 10.76 13.23 -16.41
C ILE A 217 9.43 13.97 -16.20
N PHE A 218 8.32 13.24 -16.07
CA PHE A 218 7.01 13.84 -15.84
C PHE A 218 6.75 14.17 -14.36
N GLU A 219 7.62 13.72 -13.44
CA GLU A 219 7.45 14.02 -12.01
C GLU A 219 7.55 15.53 -11.78
N ASN A 220 6.51 16.08 -11.14
CA ASN A 220 6.48 17.49 -10.77
C ASN A 220 7.59 17.79 -9.75
N GLY A 221 8.46 18.75 -10.07
CA GLY A 221 9.65 19.06 -9.26
C GLY A 221 10.85 18.13 -9.52
N GLY A 222 10.71 17.14 -10.41
CA GLY A 222 11.76 16.19 -10.77
C GLY A 222 11.95 15.06 -9.77
N MET A 223 12.47 13.92 -10.26
CA MET A 223 12.73 12.73 -9.45
C MET A 223 14.24 12.47 -9.30
N GLN A 224 14.67 12.18 -8.08
CA GLN A 224 16.07 11.84 -7.80
C GLN A 224 16.52 10.60 -8.60
N VAL A 225 17.70 10.68 -9.19
CA VAL A 225 18.27 9.58 -10.00
C VAL A 225 19.03 8.62 -9.10
N LEU A 226 18.77 7.31 -9.24
CA LEU A 226 19.52 6.30 -8.51
C LEU A 226 20.97 6.26 -9.02
N SER A 227 21.95 6.26 -8.12
CA SER A 227 23.35 6.24 -8.50
C SER A 227 23.70 4.95 -9.25
N LYS A 228 24.76 4.96 -10.08
CA LYS A 228 25.19 3.75 -10.80
C LYS A 228 25.52 2.60 -9.83
N GLU A 229 26.17 2.92 -8.71
CA GLU A 229 26.56 1.94 -7.69
C GLU A 229 25.34 1.35 -6.96
N ASP A 230 24.33 2.17 -6.68
CA ASP A 230 23.07 1.69 -6.09
C ASP A 230 22.23 0.90 -7.10
N THR A 231 22.33 1.25 -8.39
CA THR A 231 21.68 0.50 -9.49
C THR A 231 22.31 -0.89 -9.62
N GLU A 232 23.63 -1.01 -9.52
CA GLU A 232 24.32 -2.32 -9.47
C GLU A 232 23.88 -3.14 -8.25
N THR A 233 23.66 -2.49 -7.10
CA THR A 233 23.13 -3.13 -5.90
C THR A 233 21.70 -3.62 -6.08
N LEU A 234 20.84 -2.85 -6.74
CA LEU A 234 19.48 -3.24 -7.08
C LEU A 234 19.46 -4.45 -8.03
N GLU A 235 20.29 -4.43 -9.08
CA GLU A 235 20.39 -5.55 -10.02
C GLU A 235 20.93 -6.83 -9.37
N LEU A 236 21.86 -6.70 -8.42
CA LEU A 236 22.29 -7.82 -7.59
C LEU A 236 21.12 -8.44 -6.82
N CYS A 237 20.31 -7.60 -6.16
CA CYS A 237 19.12 -8.06 -5.41
C CYS A 237 18.08 -8.74 -6.34
N ARG A 238 17.84 -8.20 -7.53
CA ARG A 238 16.98 -8.83 -8.56
C ARG A 238 17.51 -10.19 -9.00
N ALA A 239 18.83 -10.33 -9.17
CA ALA A 239 19.44 -11.61 -9.50
C ALA A 239 19.30 -12.64 -8.37
N MET A 240 19.40 -12.20 -7.11
CA MET A 240 19.18 -13.05 -5.93
C MET A 240 17.74 -13.59 -5.89
N TYR A 241 16.73 -12.74 -6.11
CA TYR A 241 15.34 -13.19 -6.20
C TYR A 241 15.13 -14.30 -7.25
N ARG A 242 15.74 -14.19 -8.43
CA ARG A 242 15.66 -15.21 -9.49
C ARG A 242 16.23 -16.56 -9.08
N ARG A 243 17.17 -16.58 -8.13
CA ARG A 243 17.79 -17.80 -7.57
C ARG A 243 17.07 -18.34 -6.32
N GLY A 244 15.98 -17.70 -5.87
CA GLY A 244 15.32 -18.07 -4.62
C GLY A 244 16.04 -17.58 -3.36
N GLU A 245 16.94 -16.61 -3.51
CA GLU A 245 17.61 -15.90 -2.42
C GLU A 245 16.80 -14.64 -2.10
N TYR A 246 15.84 -14.76 -1.18
CA TYR A 246 14.97 -13.66 -0.76
C TYR A 246 15.55 -12.95 0.49
N PRO A 247 15.17 -11.69 0.74
CA PRO A 247 15.46 -11.03 2.01
C PRO A 247 14.94 -11.88 3.19
N PRO A 248 15.61 -11.85 4.36
CA PRO A 248 15.23 -12.67 5.50
C PRO A 248 14.00 -12.08 6.18
N LEU A 249 12.84 -12.24 5.54
CA LEU A 249 11.55 -11.68 5.96
C LEU A 249 10.51 -12.79 6.05
N ILE A 250 9.60 -12.66 7.01
CA ILE A 250 8.48 -13.58 7.18
C ILE A 250 7.18 -12.79 7.25
N VAL A 251 6.16 -13.29 6.56
CA VAL A 251 4.80 -12.73 6.64
C VAL A 251 4.07 -13.43 7.78
N THR A 252 3.56 -12.66 8.72
CA THR A 252 2.81 -13.14 9.90
C THR A 252 1.41 -12.53 9.88
N PHE A 253 0.43 -13.20 10.50
CA PHE A 253 -0.91 -12.64 10.67
C PHE A 253 -1.09 -12.17 12.11
N ASP A 254 -1.37 -10.88 12.26
CA ASP A 254 -1.67 -10.20 13.50
C ASP A 254 -3.18 -9.89 13.54
N LEU A 255 -3.82 -10.13 14.69
CA LEU A 255 -5.27 -9.91 14.79
C LEU A 255 -5.66 -8.44 14.61
N CYS A 256 -4.79 -7.49 14.98
CA CYS A 256 -5.07 -6.06 14.88
C CYS A 256 -4.67 -5.49 13.53
N GLU A 257 -3.49 -5.84 13.04
CA GLU A 257 -2.90 -5.26 11.81
C GLU A 257 -3.13 -6.10 10.55
N GLY A 258 -3.65 -7.33 10.67
CA GLY A 258 -3.78 -8.26 9.55
C GLY A 258 -2.44 -8.87 9.16
N TYR A 259 -2.17 -9.01 7.87
CA TYR A 259 -0.86 -9.49 7.43
C TYR A 259 0.21 -8.43 7.67
N THR A 260 1.26 -8.81 8.40
CA THR A 260 2.42 -7.95 8.69
C THR A 260 3.71 -8.64 8.26
N VAL A 261 4.81 -7.88 8.17
CA VAL A 261 6.13 -8.40 7.79
C VAL A 261 7.12 -8.19 8.93
N GLU A 262 7.80 -9.25 9.30
CA GLU A 262 8.82 -9.25 10.35
C GLU A 262 10.17 -9.68 9.78
N ALA A 263 11.25 -9.12 10.34
CA ALA A 263 12.60 -9.54 10.02
C ALA A 263 12.87 -10.92 10.61
N ASP A 264 13.26 -11.89 9.78
CA ASP A 264 13.61 -13.25 10.20
C ASP A 264 15.14 -13.48 10.29
N GLY A 265 15.89 -12.39 10.14
CA GLY A 265 17.33 -12.28 10.32
C GLY A 265 17.71 -10.82 10.55
N PRO A 266 18.97 -10.53 10.94
CA PRO A 266 19.42 -9.15 11.08
C PRO A 266 19.46 -8.43 9.73
N ILE A 267 18.94 -7.21 9.68
CA ILE A 267 18.96 -6.33 8.51
C ILE A 267 19.71 -5.06 8.89
N LYS A 268 20.69 -4.65 8.08
CA LYS A 268 21.52 -3.47 8.38
C LYS A 268 20.84 -2.19 7.90
N ASP A 269 21.21 -1.06 8.50
CA ASP A 269 20.92 0.26 7.96
C ASP A 269 21.32 0.36 6.49
N MET A 270 20.51 1.06 5.69
CA MET A 270 20.64 1.22 4.24
C MET A 270 20.46 -0.06 3.40
N THR A 271 20.02 -1.18 3.99
CA THR A 271 19.68 -2.38 3.21
C THR A 271 18.40 -2.19 2.39
N LEU A 272 18.45 -2.50 1.09
CA LEU A 272 17.26 -2.63 0.25
C LEU A 272 16.40 -3.80 0.75
N ILE A 273 15.17 -3.50 1.15
CA ILE A 273 14.19 -4.50 1.59
C ILE A 273 13.54 -5.11 0.36
N THR A 274 12.87 -4.29 -0.45
CA THR A 274 12.16 -4.72 -1.65
C THR A 274 11.80 -3.52 -2.53
N GLU A 275 11.49 -3.78 -3.80
CA GLU A 275 10.72 -2.84 -4.64
C GLU A 275 9.23 -2.96 -4.29
N TYR A 276 8.50 -1.84 -4.37
CA TYR A 276 7.04 -1.85 -4.30
C TYR A 276 6.47 -2.16 -5.68
N THR A 277 5.75 -3.28 -5.80
CA THR A 277 5.35 -3.84 -7.11
C THR A 277 3.86 -4.12 -7.19
N GLY A 278 3.34 -4.08 -8.41
CA GLY A 278 1.93 -4.30 -8.73
C GLY A 278 1.59 -3.76 -10.11
N ASP A 279 0.30 -3.80 -10.44
CA ASP A 279 -0.20 -3.26 -11.70
C ASP A 279 -0.10 -1.72 -11.68
N VAL A 280 0.45 -1.12 -12.73
CA VAL A 280 0.56 0.34 -12.85
C VAL A 280 -0.68 0.89 -13.51
N ASP A 281 -1.32 1.86 -12.88
CA ASP A 281 -2.55 2.49 -13.38
C ASP A 281 -2.56 4.00 -13.10
N TYR A 282 -3.48 4.72 -13.75
CA TYR A 282 -3.65 6.15 -13.50
C TYR A 282 -4.43 6.39 -12.20
N ILE A 283 -4.08 7.46 -11.47
CA ILE A 283 -4.82 7.87 -10.25
C ILE A 283 -6.32 8.02 -10.55
N LYS A 284 -6.67 8.68 -11.66
CA LYS A 284 -8.06 8.92 -12.08
C LYS A 284 -8.89 7.64 -12.26
N ASN A 285 -8.23 6.51 -12.58
CA ASN A 285 -8.92 5.22 -12.76
C ASN A 285 -9.21 4.54 -11.42
N ARG A 286 -8.60 5.01 -10.33
CA ARG A 286 -8.63 4.39 -9.00
C ARG A 286 -9.25 5.31 -7.93
N GLU A 287 -9.95 6.37 -8.32
CA GLU A 287 -10.61 7.31 -7.38
C GLU A 287 -11.69 6.64 -6.52
N GLN A 288 -12.31 5.59 -7.08
CA GLN A 288 -13.35 4.77 -6.44
C GLN A 288 -12.83 3.35 -6.24
N ASP A 289 -11.59 3.20 -5.80
CA ASP A 289 -10.97 1.91 -5.51
C ASP A 289 -10.84 1.73 -3.99
N ASP A 290 -11.12 0.54 -3.48
CA ASP A 290 -11.06 0.18 -2.06
C ASP A 290 -9.75 -0.49 -1.66
N CYS A 291 -8.82 -0.67 -2.59
CA CYS A 291 -7.51 -1.20 -2.30
C CYS A 291 -6.83 -0.35 -1.22
N ASP A 292 -6.49 -1.00 -0.12
CA ASP A 292 -5.81 -0.43 1.03
C ASP A 292 -4.28 -0.33 0.85
N SER A 293 -3.76 -0.74 -0.31
CA SER A 293 -2.32 -0.91 -0.55
C SER A 293 -1.85 -0.15 -1.79
N LEU A 294 -2.59 0.86 -2.24
CA LEU A 294 -2.20 1.72 -3.36
C LEU A 294 -0.96 2.54 -2.99
N MET A 295 -0.01 2.64 -3.92
CA MET A 295 1.25 3.37 -3.71
C MET A 295 1.50 4.34 -4.86
N THR A 296 1.74 5.61 -4.54
CA THR A 296 2.07 6.63 -5.55
C THR A 296 3.37 6.29 -6.27
N LEU A 297 3.32 6.23 -7.61
CA LEU A 297 4.47 5.98 -8.47
C LEU A 297 5.03 7.27 -9.06
N LEU A 298 4.16 8.08 -9.67
CA LEU A 298 4.48 9.29 -10.42
C LEU A 298 3.42 10.36 -10.13
N LEU A 299 3.84 11.56 -9.76
CA LEU A 299 2.96 12.71 -9.61
C LEU A 299 3.30 13.73 -10.68
N ALA A 300 2.50 13.74 -11.73
CA ALA A 300 2.70 14.61 -12.87
C ALA A 300 2.14 16.01 -12.62
N THR A 301 2.60 16.99 -13.40
CA THR A 301 2.04 18.36 -13.35
C THR A 301 0.57 18.37 -13.81
N ASP A 302 0.24 17.54 -14.80
CA ASP A 302 -1.15 17.21 -15.11
C ASP A 302 -1.60 16.02 -14.25
N PRO A 303 -2.55 16.20 -13.31
CA PRO A 303 -3.04 15.13 -12.45
C PRO A 303 -3.56 13.91 -13.23
N SER A 304 -4.05 14.11 -14.47
CA SER A 304 -4.60 13.04 -15.30
C SER A 304 -3.56 12.02 -15.79
N GLN A 305 -2.26 12.36 -15.66
CA GLN A 305 -1.10 11.55 -16.04
C GLN A 305 -0.39 10.93 -14.82
N SER A 306 -0.85 11.22 -13.60
CA SER A 306 -0.26 10.66 -12.39
C SER A 306 -0.58 9.17 -12.26
N LEU A 307 0.38 8.41 -11.73
CA LEU A 307 0.35 6.95 -11.71
C LEU A 307 0.43 6.39 -10.28
N LEU A 308 -0.25 5.27 -10.08
CA LEU A 308 -0.20 4.42 -8.88
C LEU A 308 0.37 3.05 -9.23
N VAL A 309 0.96 2.40 -8.23
CA VAL A 309 1.15 0.96 -8.16
C VAL A 309 -0.03 0.37 -7.38
N CYS A 310 -0.74 -0.57 -8.00
CA CYS A 310 -1.94 -1.22 -7.49
C CYS A 310 -1.66 -2.71 -7.27
N PRO A 311 -1.35 -3.13 -6.03
CA PRO A 311 -1.02 -4.51 -5.74
C PRO A 311 -2.28 -5.33 -5.39
N ASP A 312 -3.41 -5.10 -6.05
CA ASP A 312 -4.70 -5.76 -5.80
C ASP A 312 -4.76 -7.18 -6.40
N LYS A 313 -4.21 -7.36 -7.61
CA LYS A 313 -4.18 -8.65 -8.32
C LYS A 313 -2.81 -9.29 -8.37
N ARG A 314 -1.77 -8.46 -8.50
CA ARG A 314 -0.36 -8.87 -8.64
C ARG A 314 0.48 -8.06 -7.69
N GLY A 315 1.42 -8.69 -6.99
CA GLY A 315 2.34 -7.96 -6.11
C GLY A 315 3.34 -8.87 -5.42
N ASN A 316 4.12 -8.30 -4.52
CA ASN A 316 5.09 -9.01 -3.70
C ASN A 316 4.91 -8.69 -2.21
N ILE A 317 5.95 -8.93 -1.41
CA ILE A 317 5.92 -8.72 0.04
C ILE A 317 5.69 -7.26 0.46
N SER A 318 6.00 -6.29 -0.41
CA SER A 318 5.96 -4.86 -0.09
C SER A 318 4.60 -4.38 0.41
N ARG A 319 3.50 -4.93 -0.14
CA ARG A 319 2.14 -4.54 0.24
C ARG A 319 1.73 -4.96 1.66
N PHE A 320 2.46 -5.90 2.27
CA PHE A 320 2.17 -6.42 3.61
C PHE A 320 3.00 -5.72 4.71
N ILE A 321 3.86 -4.77 4.36
CA ILE A 321 4.66 -4.04 5.35
C ILE A 321 3.78 -2.95 5.99
N SER A 322 3.64 -2.97 7.31
CA SER A 322 2.79 -2.07 8.07
C SER A 322 3.18 -0.58 7.94
N GLY A 323 2.20 0.28 8.14
CA GLY A 323 2.40 1.72 8.25
C GLY A 323 2.49 2.19 9.71
N ILE A 324 3.14 3.32 9.95
CA ILE A 324 3.12 3.98 11.26
C ILE A 324 1.84 4.79 11.48
N ASN A 325 1.45 4.98 12.74
CA ASN A 325 0.51 6.02 13.12
C ASN A 325 1.22 7.39 13.10
N ASN A 326 0.83 8.29 12.19
CA ASN A 326 1.45 9.62 12.06
C ASN A 326 1.02 10.61 13.16
N HIS A 327 -0.04 10.28 13.90
CA HIS A 327 -0.69 11.17 14.86
C HIS A 327 -0.16 10.99 16.29
N THR A 328 0.53 9.89 16.58
CA THR A 328 1.10 9.60 17.90
C THR A 328 2.64 9.64 17.90
N PRO A 329 3.29 10.16 18.94
CA PRO A 329 4.75 10.10 19.07
C PRO A 329 5.28 8.65 19.08
N GLU A 330 4.54 7.73 19.71
CA GLU A 330 4.88 6.31 19.82
C GLU A 330 4.82 5.62 18.46
N GLY A 331 3.78 5.90 17.66
CA GLY A 331 3.65 5.37 16.30
C GLY A 331 4.82 5.76 15.41
N ARG A 332 5.21 7.05 15.45
CA ARG A 332 6.37 7.54 14.67
C ARG A 332 7.69 6.90 15.06
N LYS A 333 7.87 6.48 16.32
CA LYS A 333 9.08 5.78 16.77
C LYS A 333 9.20 4.35 16.23
N LYS A 334 8.10 3.74 15.77
CA LYS A 334 8.11 2.38 15.19
C LYS A 334 8.80 2.33 13.83
N GLN A 335 8.91 3.47 13.12
CA GLN A 335 9.49 3.51 11.79
C GLN A 335 10.91 2.95 11.77
N ASN A 336 11.13 1.97 10.90
CA ASN A 336 12.45 1.37 10.67
C ASN A 336 12.75 1.18 9.16
N VAL A 337 11.74 1.33 8.31
CA VAL A 337 11.85 1.33 6.85
C VAL A 337 11.40 2.68 6.29
N LYS A 338 11.97 3.08 5.15
CA LYS A 338 11.56 4.25 4.39
C LYS A 338 11.22 3.87 2.96
N CYS A 339 10.08 4.37 2.50
CA CYS A 339 9.68 4.33 1.10
C CYS A 339 10.32 5.51 0.35
N VAL A 340 10.94 5.26 -0.79
CA VAL A 340 11.63 6.28 -1.60
C VAL A 340 11.40 6.02 -3.08
N ARG A 341 11.11 7.10 -3.82
CA ARG A 341 10.94 7.06 -5.27
C ARG A 341 12.25 7.46 -5.97
N TYR A 342 12.62 6.72 -6.99
CA TYR A 342 13.83 6.97 -7.79
C TYR A 342 13.54 6.87 -9.29
N ASN A 343 14.22 7.72 -10.05
CA ASN A 343 14.39 7.57 -11.48
C ASN A 343 15.49 6.53 -11.73
N ILE A 344 15.11 5.41 -12.34
CA ILE A 344 16.02 4.33 -12.74
C ILE A 344 15.86 4.13 -14.24
N ASN A 345 16.88 4.51 -15.02
CA ASN A 345 16.88 4.41 -16.48
C ASN A 345 15.69 5.13 -17.15
N GLY A 346 15.23 6.25 -16.59
CA GLY A 346 14.13 7.05 -17.12
C GLY A 346 12.74 6.67 -16.60
N GLU A 347 12.61 5.56 -15.87
CA GLU A 347 11.34 5.10 -15.31
C GLU A 347 11.28 5.36 -13.79
N CYS A 348 10.08 5.62 -13.26
CA CYS A 348 9.87 5.70 -11.82
C CYS A 348 9.92 4.30 -11.21
N ARG A 349 10.54 4.20 -10.04
CA ARG A 349 10.57 3.01 -9.19
C ARG A 349 10.42 3.41 -7.73
N VAL A 350 9.75 2.55 -6.96
CA VAL A 350 9.51 2.75 -5.53
C VAL A 350 10.29 1.68 -4.77
N LEU A 351 11.19 2.12 -3.89
CA LEU A 351 12.08 1.26 -3.11
C LEU A 351 11.77 1.39 -1.62
N LEU A 352 11.80 0.27 -0.90
CA LEU A 352 11.73 0.22 0.56
C LEU A 352 13.12 -0.09 1.11
N VAL A 353 13.64 0.79 1.96
CA VAL A 353 15.03 0.73 2.46
C VAL A 353 15.04 0.83 3.99
N ALA A 354 15.85 0.01 4.66
CA ALA A 354 16.07 0.11 6.10
C ALA A 354 16.72 1.46 6.46
N THR A 355 16.25 2.09 7.53
CA THR A 355 16.74 3.40 8.03
C THR A 355 17.60 3.32 9.28
N ARG A 356 17.73 2.10 9.81
CA ARG A 356 18.56 1.70 10.93
C ARG A 356 18.75 0.19 10.87
N ASP A 357 19.62 -0.33 11.73
CA ASP A 357 19.69 -1.78 11.95
C ASP A 357 18.35 -2.28 12.54
N ILE A 358 17.88 -3.42 12.02
CA ILE A 358 16.63 -4.09 12.37
C ILE A 358 17.00 -5.49 12.88
N ALA A 359 16.55 -5.82 14.09
CA ALA A 359 16.83 -7.10 14.70
C ALA A 359 15.89 -8.19 14.17
N LYS A 360 16.29 -9.46 14.29
CA LYS A 360 15.39 -10.59 14.04
C LYS A 360 14.19 -10.52 15.01
N GLY A 361 13.00 -10.77 14.49
CA GLY A 361 11.70 -10.70 15.18
C GLY A 361 11.09 -9.29 15.18
N GLU A 362 11.79 -8.29 14.66
CA GLU A 362 11.28 -6.93 14.62
C GLU A 362 10.35 -6.74 13.41
N ARG A 363 9.15 -6.19 13.65
CA ARG A 363 8.17 -5.85 12.60
C ARG A 363 8.64 -4.63 11.81
N LEU A 364 8.44 -4.67 10.50
CA LEU A 364 8.81 -3.58 9.59
C LEU A 364 7.66 -2.57 9.51
N TYR A 365 8.02 -1.30 9.68
CA TYR A 365 7.11 -0.16 9.56
C TYR A 365 7.72 0.93 8.70
N TYR A 366 6.93 1.50 7.80
CA TYR A 366 7.28 2.72 7.07
C TYR A 366 6.17 3.77 7.16
N ASP A 367 6.48 5.00 6.73
CA ASP A 367 5.50 6.07 6.66
C ASP A 367 4.71 6.00 5.35
N TYR A 368 3.44 5.61 5.43
CA TYR A 368 2.52 5.58 4.27
C TYR A 368 2.29 6.98 3.71
N ASN A 369 2.42 8.02 4.56
CA ASN A 369 2.21 9.41 4.20
C ASN A 369 3.54 10.17 4.00
N GLY A 370 4.61 9.46 3.59
CA GLY A 370 5.95 10.04 3.44
C GLY A 370 6.08 11.13 2.36
N TYR A 371 5.06 11.35 1.54
CA TYR A 371 5.01 12.43 0.54
C TYR A 371 3.64 13.14 0.55
N GLU A 372 2.56 12.38 0.31
CA GLU A 372 1.17 12.86 0.37
C GLU A 372 0.52 12.40 1.69
N HIS A 373 -0.56 13.04 2.14
CA HIS A 373 -1.27 12.71 3.39
C HIS A 373 -2.65 12.08 3.11
N GLU A 374 -2.72 11.20 2.11
CA GLU A 374 -3.97 10.60 1.62
C GLU A 374 -4.37 9.31 2.38
N TYR A 375 -3.46 8.76 3.20
CA TYR A 375 -3.71 7.52 3.92
C TYR A 375 -4.13 7.80 5.38
N PRO A 376 -5.33 7.40 5.81
CA PRO A 376 -5.78 7.61 7.18
C PRO A 376 -5.05 6.66 8.16
N THR A 377 -4.14 7.18 8.99
CA THR A 377 -3.33 6.37 9.93
C THR A 377 -3.69 6.57 11.41
N HIS A 378 -4.72 7.36 11.72
CA HIS A 378 -5.16 7.68 13.08
C HIS A 378 -5.49 6.44 13.94
N ASN A 379 -6.00 5.37 13.32
CA ASN A 379 -6.35 4.11 13.99
C ASN A 379 -5.25 3.05 13.93
N PHE A 380 -4.07 3.37 13.40
CA PHE A 380 -2.96 2.41 13.36
C PHE A 380 -2.42 2.16 14.77
N VAL A 381 -2.06 0.91 15.04
CA VAL A 381 -1.58 0.42 16.35
C VAL A 381 -0.17 0.92 16.65
#